data_AF-A0A941S840-F1
#
_entry.id   AF-A0A941S840-F1
#
_cell.length_a   1.000
_cell.length_b   1.000
_cell.length_c   1.000
_cell.angle_alpha   90.00
_cell.angle_beta   90.00
_cell.angle_gamma   90.00
#
_symmetry.space_group_name_H-M   'P 1'
#
loop_
_entity.id
_entity.type
_entity.pdbx_description
1 polymer ?
#
loop_
_entity_poly.entity_id
_entity_poly.type
_entity_poly.pdbx_seq_one_letter_code
_entity_poly.pdbx_strand_id
1 'polypeptide(L)' 'GLDPQKQYRVKSIGDDAAGETQSGAYWMGHGVDASMTGDFQAKGLIFEAQ' A
#
# COMPACT_ATOMS: atom_id res chain seq x y z
N GLY A 1 10.56 -9.09 -0.86
CA GLY A 1 10.29 -8.12 0.22
C GLY A 1 10.73 -6.75 -0.25
N LEU A 2 10.16 -5.69 0.33
CA LEU A 2 10.57 -4.31 0.09
C LEU A 2 11.96 -4.05 0.70
N ASP A 3 12.66 -3.03 0.21
CA ASP A 3 13.88 -2.56 0.87
C ASP A 3 13.48 -1.88 2.20
N PRO A 4 13.99 -2.35 3.36
CA PRO A 4 13.62 -1.81 4.67
C PRO A 4 13.85 -0.30 4.83
N GLN A 5 14.87 0.24 4.15
CA GLN A 5 15.29 1.64 4.28
C GLN A 5 14.67 2.54 3.21
N LYS A 6 14.13 1.97 2.12
CA LYS A 6 13.54 2.74 1.03
C LYS A 6 12.13 3.21 1.37
N GLN A 7 11.77 4.40 0.90
CA GLN A 7 10.44 4.98 1.03
C GLN A 7 9.54 4.53 -0.12
N TYR A 8 8.29 4.18 0.21
CA TYR A 8 7.28 3.78 -0.76
C TYR A 8 6.00 4.55 -0.50
N ARG A 9 5.51 5.23 -1.54
CA ARG A 9 4.16 5.78 -1.57
C ARG A 9 3.18 4.70 -1.98
N VAL A 10 2.16 4.45 -1.16
CA VAL A 10 1.16 3.39 -1.38
C VAL A 10 -0.21 4.00 -1.66
N LYS A 11 -0.82 3.64 -2.79
CA LYS A 11 -2.16 4.09 -3.20
C LYS A 11 -3.00 2.94 -3.76
N SER A 12 -4.32 3.10 -3.77
CA SER A 12 -5.23 2.13 -4.37
C SER A 12 -5.23 2.24 -5.89
N ILE A 13 -5.40 1.11 -6.58
CA ILE A 13 -5.63 1.11 -8.03
C ILE A 13 -6.98 1.77 -8.31
N GLY A 14 -6.99 2.77 -9.19
CA GLY A 14 -8.22 3.49 -9.59
C GLY A 14 -8.64 4.61 -8.63
N ASP A 15 -7.83 4.92 -7.62
CA ASP A 15 -8.00 6.08 -6.75
C ASP A 15 -6.89 7.11 -7.01
N ASP A 16 -7.29 8.36 -7.24
CA ASP A 16 -6.38 9.48 -7.47
C ASP A 16 -5.95 10.17 -6.16
N ALA A 17 -6.44 9.68 -5.01
CA ALA A 17 -6.02 10.17 -3.70
C ALA A 17 -4.50 10.04 -3.49
N ALA A 18 -3.93 11.01 -2.78
CA ALA A 18 -2.54 10.98 -2.41
C ALA A 18 -2.26 9.79 -1.48
N GLY A 19 -1.42 8.87 -1.93
CA GLY A 19 -1.03 7.69 -1.16
C GLY A 19 -0.19 8.03 0.07
N GLU A 20 -0.23 7.16 1.07
CA GLU A 20 0.61 7.28 2.26
C GLU A 20 2.05 6.88 1.93
N THR A 21 3.04 7.62 2.42
CA THR A 21 4.46 7.32 2.21
C THR A 21 5.10 6.83 3.51
N GLN A 22 5.62 5.62 3.49
CA GLN A 22 6.31 4.98 4.62
C GLN A 22 7.47 4.10 4.15
N SER A 23 8.33 3.69 5.08
CA SER A 23 9.47 2.82 4.78
C SER A 23 9.05 1.40 4.41
N GLY A 24 9.90 0.67 3.67
CA GLY A 24 9.64 -0.74 3.39
C GLY A 24 9.58 -1.59 4.66
N ALA A 25 10.34 -1.24 5.70
CA ALA A 25 10.26 -1.90 7.00
C ALA A 25 8.88 -1.72 7.64
N TYR A 26 8.32 -0.51 7.56
CA TYR A 26 6.97 -0.22 8.06
C TYR A 26 5.94 -1.08 7.33
N TRP A 27 5.91 -1.06 6.00
CA TRP A 27 4.91 -1.81 5.23
C TRP A 27 4.98 -3.32 5.44
N MET A 28 6.19 -3.88 5.57
CA MET A 28 6.36 -5.31 5.84
C MET A 28 6.02 -5.69 7.29
N GLY A 29 6.12 -4.76 8.25
CA GLY A 29 5.83 -5.02 9.66
C GLY A 29 4.40 -4.68 10.08
N HIS A 30 3.85 -3.59 9.58
CA HIS A 30 2.51 -3.09 9.89
C HIS A 30 1.44 -3.67 8.94
N GLY A 31 1.81 -3.92 7.68
CA GLY A 31 0.87 -4.36 6.65
C GLY A 31 0.11 -3.21 6.01
N VAL A 32 -1.01 -3.54 5.36
CA VAL A 32 -1.88 -2.60 4.64
C VAL A 32 -3.34 -2.84 4.99
N ASP A 33 -4.11 -1.77 5.15
CA ASP A 33 -5.54 -1.88 5.38
C ASP A 33 -6.31 -2.11 4.06
N ALA A 34 -6.97 -3.26 3.99
CA ALA A 34 -7.81 -3.66 2.87
C ALA A 34 -9.26 -3.85 3.31
N SER A 35 -9.92 -2.76 3.73
CA SER A 35 -11.36 -2.77 4.01
C SER A 35 -12.13 -3.18 2.75
N MET A 36 -12.90 -4.26 2.86
CA MET A 36 -13.70 -4.85 1.79
C MET A 36 -15.08 -5.20 2.36
N THR A 37 -16.15 -4.89 1.63
CA THR A 37 -17.53 -5.15 2.06
C THR A 37 -18.29 -5.90 0.97
N GLY A 38 -18.88 -7.05 1.32
CA GLY A 38 -19.60 -7.92 0.39
C GLY A 38 -18.73 -9.01 -0.24
N ASP A 39 -19.36 -9.86 -1.05
CA ASP A 39 -18.70 -11.03 -1.65
C ASP A 39 -17.94 -10.68 -2.93
N PHE A 40 -16.92 -11.49 -3.24
CA PHE A 40 -16.11 -11.42 -4.47
C PHE A 40 -15.41 -10.08 -4.74
N GLN A 41 -15.08 -9.33 -3.68
CA GLN A 41 -14.33 -8.08 -3.80
C GLN A 41 -12.84 -8.33 -4.05
N ALA A 42 -12.16 -7.37 -4.66
CA ALA A 42 -10.70 -7.32 -4.77
C ALA A 42 -10.21 -5.89 -4.57
N LYS A 43 -9.09 -5.71 -3.86
CA LYS A 43 -8.42 -4.42 -3.69
C LYS A 43 -6.98 -4.53 -4.18
N GLY A 44 -6.61 -3.67 -5.12
CA GLY A 44 -5.24 -3.55 -5.60
C GLY A 44 -4.55 -2.33 -4.98
N LEU A 45 -3.29 -2.50 -4.59
CA LEU A 45 -2.45 -1.43 -4.07
C LEU A 45 -1.16 -1.34 -4.90
N ILE A 46 -0.73 -0.12 -5.17
CA ILE A 46 0.52 0.17 -5.90
C ILE A 46 1.53 0.72 -4.90
N PHE A 47 2.74 0.15 -4.90
CA PHE A 47 3.88 0.62 -4.12
C PHE A 47 4.86 1.36 -5.04
N GLU A 48 4.88 2.68 -4.97
CA GLU A 48 5.76 3.53 -5.76
C GLU A 48 7.00 3.90 -4.94
N ALA A 49 8.15 3.35 -5.32
CA ALA A 49 9.44 3.73 -4.74
C ALA A 49 9.72 5.22 -4.97
N GLN A 50 10.10 5.93 -3.90
CA GLN A 50 10.56 7.32 -3.96
C GLN A 50 12.10 7.39 -3.87
#